data_AF-A3PCZ3-F1
#
_entry.id   AF-A3PCZ3-F1
#
_cell.length_a   1.000
_cell.length_b   1.000
_cell.length_c   1.000
_cell.angle_alpha   90.00
_cell.angle_beta   90.00
_cell.angle_gamma   90.00
#
_symmetry.space_group_name_H-M   'P 1'
#
loop_
_entity.id
_entity.type
_entity.pdbx_description
1 polymer ?
#
loop_
_entity_poly.entity_id
_entity_poly.type
_entity_poly.pdbx_seq_one_letter_code
_entity_poly.pdbx_strand_id
1 'polypeptide(L)'
;MGFNGKSLILVGAILFVFQIANFISIETITPELERAQVLAAIASLIIILIGFLFKQFQPLAGEKAALKGENKFLFDRNMPDEVIDELAWGSEAILTSTAAAAILIHNDGVNILRRGITSSNDFKPGETCLRSIKDMKLISLANTKFYPRRDEFFNFCAEIPSILIVPINNKAFILIGGWSAKCFTKSDEKWINNWSKKINNIFSKNKI
;
A
#
# COMPACT_ATOMS: atom_id res chain seq x y z
N MET A 1 16.75 -21.83 13.83
CA MET A 1 17.71 -20.72 13.63
C MET A 1 17.50 -20.15 12.24
N GLY A 2 16.78 -19.03 12.11
CA GLY A 2 16.59 -18.38 10.80
C GLY A 2 17.78 -17.51 10.47
N PHE A 3 18.44 -17.74 9.33
CA PHE A 3 19.45 -16.82 8.82
C PHE A 3 18.77 -15.49 8.44
N ASN A 4 18.82 -14.50 9.32
CA ASN A 4 18.40 -13.14 9.03
C ASN A 4 19.51 -12.45 8.20
N GLY A 5 19.16 -11.57 7.25
CA GLY A 5 20.13 -10.85 6.41
C GLY A 5 21.23 -10.14 7.22
N LYS A 6 20.92 -9.69 8.44
CA LYS A 6 21.93 -9.16 9.38
C LYS A 6 23.02 -10.18 9.75
N SER A 7 22.65 -11.43 9.99
CA SER A 7 23.59 -12.50 10.34
C SER A 7 24.51 -12.83 9.16
N LEU A 8 23.99 -12.83 7.93
CA LEU A 8 24.78 -13.04 6.72
C LEU A 8 25.79 -11.90 6.49
N ILE A 9 25.37 -10.64 6.65
CA ILE A 9 26.27 -9.48 6.59
C ILE A 9 27.38 -9.62 7.63
N LEU A 10 27.05 -10.01 8.87
CA LEU A 10 28.02 -10.17 9.94
C LEU A 10 29.03 -11.28 9.63
N VAL A 11 28.57 -12.46 9.21
CA VAL A 11 29.44 -13.58 8.85
C VAL A 11 30.36 -13.22 7.69
N GLY A 12 29.81 -12.61 6.63
CA GLY A 12 30.60 -12.19 5.48
C GLY A 12 31.65 -11.12 5.85
N ALA A 13 31.30 -10.16 6.72
CA ALA A 13 32.23 -9.16 7.22
C ALA A 13 33.36 -9.77 8.07
N ILE A 14 33.03 -10.73 8.95
CA ILE A 14 34.05 -11.45 9.74
C ILE A 14 35.01 -12.21 8.84
N LEU A 15 34.50 -12.93 7.83
CA LEU A 15 35.34 -13.66 6.86
C LEU A 15 36.26 -12.71 6.09
N PHE A 16 35.75 -11.55 5.67
CA PHE A 16 36.55 -10.54 4.98
C PHE A 16 37.66 -9.96 5.88
N VAL A 17 37.36 -9.67 7.14
CA VAL A 17 38.35 -9.19 8.12
C VAL A 17 39.41 -10.26 8.41
N PHE A 18 39.00 -11.51 8.62
CA PHE A 18 39.93 -12.62 8.84
C PHE A 18 40.85 -12.84 7.64
N GLN A 19 40.34 -12.66 6.44
CA GLN A 19 41.15 -12.73 5.24
C GLN A 19 42.23 -11.64 5.20
N ILE A 20 41.86 -10.38 5.50
CA ILE A 20 42.82 -9.27 5.56
C ILE A 20 43.88 -9.55 6.64
N ALA A 21 43.45 -10.02 7.81
CA ALA A 21 44.37 -10.39 8.89
C ALA A 21 45.33 -11.51 8.47
N ASN A 22 44.83 -12.53 7.77
CA ASN A 22 45.62 -13.63 7.23
C ASN A 22 46.65 -13.15 6.20
N PHE A 23 46.26 -12.20 5.34
CA PHE A 23 47.15 -11.61 4.33
C PHE A 23 48.27 -10.76 4.96
N ILE A 24 47.95 -9.95 5.97
CA ILE A 24 48.93 -9.11 6.69
C ILE A 24 49.93 -9.95 7.49
N SER A 25 49.53 -11.13 7.96
CA SER A 25 50.36 -11.98 8.83
C SER A 25 51.35 -12.88 8.08
N ILE A 26 51.41 -12.78 6.75
CA ILE A 26 52.22 -13.68 5.91
C ILE A 26 53.55 -13.05 5.53
N GLU A 27 54.63 -13.84 5.62
CA GLU A 27 56.00 -13.40 5.31
C GLU A 27 56.36 -13.55 3.83
N THR A 28 55.72 -14.48 3.11
CA THR A 28 56.00 -14.75 1.69
C THR A 28 54.72 -14.96 0.89
N ILE A 29 54.61 -14.31 -0.27
CA ILE A 29 53.44 -14.38 -1.14
C ILE A 29 53.70 -15.45 -2.22
N THR A 30 52.92 -16.53 -2.21
CA THR A 30 52.97 -17.57 -3.26
C THR A 30 51.82 -17.39 -4.26
N PRO A 31 51.98 -17.82 -5.53
CA PRO A 31 50.90 -17.74 -6.52
C PRO A 31 49.63 -18.51 -6.12
N GLU A 32 49.77 -19.60 -5.37
CA GLU A 32 48.65 -20.38 -4.83
C GLU A 32 47.87 -19.57 -3.79
N LEU A 33 48.60 -18.86 -2.91
CA LEU A 33 48.02 -18.02 -1.88
C LEU A 33 47.28 -16.82 -2.47
N GLU A 34 47.84 -16.16 -3.49
CA GLU A 34 47.16 -15.06 -4.18
C GLU A 34 45.81 -15.50 -4.77
N ARG A 35 45.79 -16.66 -5.45
CA ARG A 35 44.56 -17.24 -6.02
C ARG A 35 43.54 -17.56 -4.94
N ALA A 36 43.96 -18.16 -3.84
CA ALA A 36 43.09 -18.47 -2.70
C ALA A 36 42.53 -17.20 -2.04
N GLN A 37 43.35 -16.16 -1.90
CA GLN A 37 42.95 -14.86 -1.35
C GLN A 37 41.90 -14.20 -2.24
N VAL A 38 42.11 -14.12 -3.55
CA VAL A 38 41.10 -13.54 -4.46
C VAL A 38 39.77 -14.29 -4.34
N LEU A 39 39.80 -15.63 -4.30
CA LEU A 39 38.59 -16.43 -4.17
C LEU A 39 37.86 -16.21 -2.83
N ALA A 40 38.60 -16.11 -1.72
CA ALA A 40 38.05 -15.81 -0.40
C ALA A 40 37.42 -14.40 -0.33
N ALA A 41 38.02 -13.41 -0.99
CA ALA A 41 37.52 -12.05 -1.02
C ALA A 41 36.19 -11.98 -1.79
N ILE A 42 36.15 -12.65 -2.94
CA ILE A 42 34.94 -12.76 -3.75
C ILE A 42 33.84 -13.47 -2.96
N ALA A 43 34.15 -14.58 -2.29
CA ALA A 43 33.17 -15.34 -1.51
C ALA A 43 32.58 -14.54 -0.34
N SER A 44 33.42 -13.85 0.44
CA SER A 44 32.96 -13.01 1.56
C SER A 44 32.11 -11.83 1.08
N LEU A 45 32.48 -11.19 -0.03
CA LEU A 45 31.68 -10.12 -0.65
C LEU A 45 30.32 -10.63 -1.14
N ILE A 46 30.27 -11.81 -1.78
CA ILE A 46 29.02 -12.44 -2.20
C ILE A 46 28.11 -12.69 -1.00
N ILE A 47 28.63 -13.21 0.11
CA ILE A 47 27.84 -13.44 1.34
C ILE A 47 27.26 -12.13 1.89
N ILE A 48 28.05 -11.05 1.90
CA ILE A 48 27.58 -9.72 2.33
C ILE A 48 26.45 -9.22 1.41
N LEU A 49 26.62 -9.33 0.10
CA LEU A 49 25.62 -8.91 -0.89
C LEU A 49 24.32 -9.71 -0.77
N ILE A 50 24.41 -11.02 -0.57
CA ILE A 50 23.24 -11.86 -0.26
C ILE A 50 22.57 -11.38 1.03
N GLY A 51 23.35 -11.06 2.06
CA GLY A 51 22.82 -10.49 3.29
C GLY A 51 22.06 -9.17 3.08
N PHE A 52 22.53 -8.32 2.17
CA PHE A 52 21.81 -7.11 1.76
C PHE A 52 20.53 -7.40 0.97
N LEU A 53 20.53 -8.40 0.07
CA LEU A 53 19.31 -8.82 -0.64
C LEU A 53 18.24 -9.36 0.32
N PHE A 54 18.65 -10.11 1.34
CA PHE A 54 17.77 -10.65 2.38
C PHE A 54 17.34 -9.61 3.41
N LYS A 55 17.99 -8.45 3.45
CA LYS A 55 17.57 -7.32 4.28
C LYS A 55 16.35 -6.70 3.62
N GLN A 56 15.16 -7.14 4.04
CA GLN A 56 13.92 -6.46 3.68
C GLN A 56 14.02 -5.00 4.14
N PHE A 57 14.07 -4.07 3.19
CA PHE A 57 13.85 -2.66 3.46
C PHE A 57 12.37 -2.53 3.83
N GLN A 58 12.05 -2.56 5.12
CA GLN A 58 10.74 -2.13 5.57
C GLN A 58 10.68 -0.61 5.33
N PRO A 59 9.88 -0.13 4.36
CA PRO A 59 9.69 1.31 4.24
C PRO A 59 9.13 1.79 5.58
N LEU A 60 9.71 2.85 6.13
CA LEU A 60 9.17 3.50 7.32
C LEU A 60 7.70 3.81 7.02
N ALA A 61 6.80 3.12 7.71
CA ALA A 61 5.38 3.41 7.61
C ALA A 61 5.21 4.89 7.99
N GLY A 62 4.60 5.67 7.09
CA GLY A 62 4.37 7.09 7.34
C GLY A 62 3.60 7.28 8.64
N GLU A 63 3.94 8.33 9.39
CA GLU A 63 3.30 8.66 10.65
C GLU A 63 1.77 8.72 10.47
N LYS A 64 1.04 7.98 11.32
CA LYS A 64 -0.43 7.91 11.22
C LYS A 64 -1.00 9.27 11.62
N ALA A 65 -1.87 9.82 10.78
CA ALA A 65 -2.58 11.04 11.10
C ALA A 65 -3.65 10.80 12.18
N ALA A 66 -3.85 11.81 13.03
CA ALA A 66 -4.97 11.87 13.96
C ALA A 66 -6.26 12.23 13.20
N LEU A 67 -6.85 11.22 12.55
CA LEU A 67 -8.07 11.40 11.77
C LEU A 67 -9.25 11.81 12.66
N LYS A 68 -10.01 12.81 12.21
CA LYS A 68 -11.18 13.34 12.91
C LYS A 68 -12.45 12.71 12.30
N GLY A 69 -13.10 11.84 13.05
CA GLY A 69 -14.33 11.17 12.64
C GLY A 69 -14.68 10.02 13.57
N GLU A 70 -15.84 9.41 13.31
CA GLU A 70 -16.29 8.23 14.06
C GLU A 70 -16.12 6.99 13.20
N ASN A 71 -15.70 5.89 13.84
CA ASN A 71 -15.66 4.60 13.17
C ASN A 71 -17.09 4.08 13.01
N LYS A 72 -17.61 4.07 11.77
CA LYS A 72 -18.99 3.70 11.45
C LYS A 72 -19.05 2.70 10.30
N PHE A 73 -20.19 2.03 10.22
CA PHE A 73 -20.59 1.25 9.05
C PHE A 73 -22.01 1.68 8.68
N LEU A 74 -22.14 2.47 7.62
CA LEU A 74 -23.40 2.96 7.09
C LEU A 74 -23.55 2.42 5.67
N PHE A 75 -24.76 2.00 5.32
CA PHE A 75 -25.07 1.51 3.99
C PHE A 75 -26.51 1.84 3.61
N ASP A 76 -26.78 1.91 2.31
CA ASP A 76 -28.12 2.10 1.77
C ASP A 76 -28.94 0.81 1.90
N ARG A 77 -30.01 0.86 2.69
CA ARG A 77 -30.91 -0.28 2.93
C ARG A 77 -31.79 -0.62 1.73
N ASN A 78 -31.83 0.24 0.72
CA ASN A 78 -32.59 -0.02 -0.51
C ASN A 78 -31.81 -0.90 -1.51
N MET A 79 -30.54 -1.19 -1.23
CA MET A 79 -29.75 -2.08 -2.07
C MET A 79 -30.09 -3.55 -1.84
N PRO A 80 -29.97 -4.41 -2.88
CA PRO A 80 -30.09 -5.84 -2.72
C PRO A 80 -29.08 -6.41 -1.70
N ASP A 81 -29.50 -7.40 -0.92
CA ASP A 81 -28.67 -8.02 0.12
C ASP A 81 -27.36 -8.59 -0.45
N GLU A 82 -27.40 -9.24 -1.62
CA GLU A 82 -26.19 -9.77 -2.31
C GLU A 82 -25.16 -8.67 -2.58
N VAL A 83 -25.62 -7.46 -2.91
CA VAL A 83 -24.75 -6.30 -3.16
C VAL A 83 -24.15 -5.83 -1.84
N ILE A 84 -24.99 -5.64 -0.81
CA ILE A 84 -24.53 -5.17 0.50
C ILE A 84 -23.53 -6.16 1.13
N ASP A 85 -23.76 -7.46 1.01
CA ASP A 85 -22.86 -8.49 1.52
C ASP A 85 -21.47 -8.41 0.87
N GLU A 86 -21.41 -8.26 -0.45
CA GLU A 86 -20.13 -8.10 -1.16
C GLU A 86 -19.43 -6.79 -0.79
N LEU A 87 -20.17 -5.68 -0.72
CA LEU A 87 -19.60 -4.38 -0.37
C LEU A 87 -19.13 -4.36 1.09
N ALA A 88 -19.86 -5.00 2.01
CA ALA A 88 -19.48 -5.17 3.40
C ALA A 88 -18.20 -6.01 3.50
N TRP A 89 -18.17 -7.19 2.86
CA TRP A 89 -16.99 -8.06 2.88
C TRP A 89 -15.75 -7.37 2.32
N GLY A 90 -15.85 -6.75 1.14
CA GLY A 90 -14.68 -6.15 0.50
C GLY A 90 -14.21 -4.86 1.19
N SER A 91 -15.12 -4.06 1.74
CA SER A 91 -14.74 -2.89 2.55
C SER A 91 -14.03 -3.30 3.85
N GLU A 92 -14.46 -4.40 4.50
CA GLU A 92 -13.76 -4.96 5.65
C GLU A 92 -12.36 -5.42 5.30
N ALA A 93 -12.26 -6.20 4.21
CA ALA A 93 -11.00 -6.73 3.76
C ALA A 93 -10.03 -5.58 3.50
N ILE A 94 -10.46 -4.49 2.86
CA ILE A 94 -9.57 -3.36 2.56
C ILE A 94 -9.11 -2.66 3.84
N LEU A 95 -10.03 -2.40 4.77
CA LEU A 95 -9.70 -1.73 6.04
C LEU A 95 -8.77 -2.57 6.94
N THR A 96 -8.83 -3.89 6.83
CA THR A 96 -8.05 -4.81 7.68
C THR A 96 -6.73 -5.27 7.05
N SER A 97 -6.65 -5.33 5.71
CA SER A 97 -5.47 -5.82 4.99
C SER A 97 -4.60 -4.74 4.36
N THR A 98 -5.05 -3.48 4.36
CA THR A 98 -4.29 -2.34 3.81
C THR A 98 -4.16 -1.22 4.83
N ALA A 99 -3.43 -0.16 4.47
CA ALA A 99 -3.31 1.04 5.29
C ALA A 99 -4.55 1.99 5.18
N ALA A 100 -5.69 1.48 4.72
CA ALA A 100 -6.93 2.24 4.65
C ALA A 100 -7.50 2.54 6.05
N ALA A 101 -8.06 3.74 6.21
CA ALA A 101 -8.75 4.20 7.40
C ALA A 101 -10.26 4.40 7.16
N ALA A 102 -10.63 4.71 5.92
CA ALA A 102 -11.99 5.05 5.54
C ALA A 102 -12.28 4.57 4.11
N ILE A 103 -13.51 4.15 3.86
CA ILE A 103 -14.01 3.74 2.55
C ILE A 103 -15.38 4.35 2.34
N LEU A 104 -15.61 4.87 1.13
CA LEU A 104 -16.90 5.32 0.64
C LEU A 104 -17.12 4.72 -0.74
N ILE A 105 -18.32 4.20 -0.99
CA ILE A 105 -18.75 3.75 -2.31
C ILE A 105 -19.91 4.63 -2.72
N HIS A 106 -19.75 5.31 -3.85
CA HIS A 106 -20.72 6.26 -4.38
C HIS A 106 -21.25 5.75 -5.71
N ASN A 107 -22.56 5.87 -5.95
CA ASN A 107 -23.20 5.60 -7.24
C ASN A 107 -24.26 6.65 -7.53
N ASP A 108 -24.11 7.33 -8.67
CA ASP A 108 -25.12 8.22 -9.26
C ASP A 108 -25.74 9.23 -8.27
N GLY A 109 -24.90 9.87 -7.45
CA GLY A 109 -25.33 10.86 -6.46
C GLY A 109 -25.62 10.30 -5.06
N VAL A 110 -25.63 8.97 -4.89
CA VAL A 110 -25.95 8.30 -3.64
C VAL A 110 -24.71 7.65 -3.03
N ASN A 111 -24.51 7.85 -1.72
CA ASN A 111 -23.45 7.21 -0.94
C ASN A 111 -23.91 5.82 -0.45
N ILE A 112 -23.68 4.79 -1.27
CA ILE A 112 -24.17 3.41 -1.02
C ILE A 112 -23.58 2.81 0.26
N LEU A 113 -22.29 3.02 0.51
CA LEU A 113 -21.61 2.46 1.68
C LEU A 113 -20.55 3.42 2.19
N ARG A 114 -20.49 3.57 3.51
CA ARG A 114 -19.47 4.32 4.24
C ARG A 114 -18.97 3.45 5.38
N ARG A 115 -17.67 3.15 5.41
CA ARG A 115 -17.07 2.30 6.43
C ARG A 115 -15.74 2.85 6.93
N GLY A 116 -15.46 2.70 8.22
CA GLY A 116 -14.23 3.18 8.85
C GLY A 116 -14.41 4.58 9.45
N ILE A 117 -13.35 5.37 9.49
CA ILE A 117 -13.38 6.73 10.04
C ILE A 117 -14.06 7.65 9.04
N THR A 118 -15.32 8.01 9.31
CA THR A 118 -16.11 8.80 8.39
C THR A 118 -16.65 10.06 9.06
N SER A 119 -16.88 11.11 8.27
CA SER A 119 -17.64 12.27 8.73
C SER A 119 -19.12 11.92 8.93
N SER A 120 -19.89 12.78 9.59
CA SER A 120 -21.36 12.69 9.62
C SER A 120 -22.05 13.28 8.40
N ASN A 121 -21.35 14.12 7.62
CA ASN A 121 -21.92 14.85 6.49
C ASN A 121 -22.01 13.97 5.25
N ASP A 122 -22.93 14.28 4.35
CA ASP A 122 -22.97 13.62 3.04
C ASP A 122 -21.83 14.09 2.14
N PHE A 123 -21.15 13.10 1.57
CA PHE A 123 -20.12 13.34 0.57
C PHE A 123 -20.77 13.66 -0.77
N LYS A 124 -20.24 14.68 -1.45
CA LYS A 124 -20.58 15.04 -2.83
C LYS A 124 -19.31 14.94 -3.67
N PRO A 125 -19.31 14.20 -4.79
CA PRO A 125 -18.13 14.05 -5.63
C PRO A 125 -17.69 15.39 -6.23
N GLY A 126 -16.42 15.72 -6.05
CA GLY A 126 -15.77 16.83 -6.73
C GLY A 126 -15.25 16.45 -8.12
N GLU A 127 -14.53 17.38 -8.75
CA GLU A 127 -14.05 17.24 -10.12
C GLU A 127 -13.07 16.07 -10.30
N THR A 128 -12.29 15.75 -9.27
CA THR A 128 -11.33 14.63 -9.31
C THR A 128 -12.03 13.28 -9.37
N CYS A 129 -13.09 13.11 -8.57
CA CYS A 129 -13.92 11.91 -8.62
C CYS A 129 -14.60 11.77 -9.99
N LEU A 130 -15.18 12.86 -10.49
CA LEU A 130 -15.84 12.87 -11.80
C LEU A 130 -14.85 12.57 -12.94
N ARG A 131 -13.62 13.09 -12.86
CA ARG A 131 -12.56 12.77 -13.81
C ARG A 131 -12.16 11.31 -13.77
N SER A 132 -12.04 10.71 -12.59
CA SER A 132 -11.72 9.28 -12.44
C SER A 132 -12.76 8.39 -13.13
N ILE A 133 -14.05 8.71 -12.94
CA ILE A 133 -15.18 8.05 -13.61
C ILE A 133 -15.11 8.26 -15.13
N LYS A 134 -14.96 9.51 -15.58
CA LYS A 134 -14.93 9.86 -17.01
C LYS A 134 -13.80 9.16 -17.76
N ASP A 135 -12.61 9.18 -17.19
CA ASP A 135 -11.42 8.58 -17.81
C ASP A 135 -11.34 7.06 -17.57
N MET A 136 -12.23 6.51 -16.72
CA MET A 136 -12.18 5.13 -16.21
C MET A 136 -10.77 4.75 -15.70
N LYS A 137 -10.12 5.68 -15.02
CA LYS A 137 -8.77 5.54 -14.48
C LYS A 137 -8.74 5.75 -12.98
N LEU A 138 -8.03 4.86 -12.31
CA LEU A 138 -7.67 5.01 -10.90
C LEU A 138 -6.82 6.27 -10.72
N ILE A 139 -7.19 7.09 -9.73
CA ILE A 139 -6.44 8.27 -9.32
C ILE A 139 -5.90 8.03 -7.91
N SER A 140 -4.59 8.16 -7.74
CA SER A 140 -3.90 8.00 -6.45
C SER A 140 -3.32 9.35 -6.01
N LEU A 141 -3.87 9.91 -4.95
CA LEU A 141 -3.38 11.12 -4.29
C LEU A 141 -2.52 10.68 -3.11
N ALA A 142 -1.22 10.50 -3.37
CA ALA A 142 -0.30 9.98 -2.39
C ALA A 142 -0.08 10.93 -1.19
N ASN A 143 -0.30 12.23 -1.36
CA ASN A 143 -0.30 13.20 -0.27
C ASN A 143 -1.28 14.33 -0.57
N THR A 144 -2.41 14.34 0.12
CA THR A 144 -3.48 15.33 -0.07
C THR A 144 -3.09 16.74 0.36
N LYS A 145 -2.09 16.90 1.25
CA LYS A 145 -1.62 18.22 1.72
C LYS A 145 -1.14 19.10 0.56
N PHE A 146 -0.57 18.48 -0.46
CA PHE A 146 -0.07 19.18 -1.65
C PHE A 146 -1.09 19.22 -2.79
N TYR A 147 -2.29 18.68 -2.59
CA TYR A 147 -3.29 18.60 -3.63
C TYR A 147 -4.16 19.88 -3.65
N PRO A 148 -4.15 20.65 -4.75
CA PRO A 148 -5.08 21.76 -4.89
C PRO A 148 -6.50 21.21 -4.93
N ARG A 149 -7.43 21.82 -4.19
CA ARG A 149 -8.84 21.36 -4.03
C ARG A 149 -9.04 20.10 -3.17
N ARG A 150 -8.12 19.81 -2.24
CA ARG A 150 -8.31 18.75 -1.22
C ARG A 150 -9.61 18.88 -0.41
N ASP A 151 -10.21 20.07 -0.39
CA ASP A 151 -11.46 20.36 0.32
C ASP A 151 -12.65 19.56 -0.23
N GLU A 152 -12.58 19.03 -1.46
CA GLU A 152 -13.60 18.12 -2.00
C GLU A 152 -13.77 16.85 -1.16
N PHE A 153 -12.73 16.45 -0.43
CA PHE A 153 -12.72 15.26 0.43
C PHE A 153 -13.08 15.54 1.88
N PHE A 154 -13.35 16.80 2.24
CA PHE A 154 -13.62 17.19 3.61
C PHE A 154 -14.82 16.43 4.21
N ASN A 155 -15.89 16.28 3.43
CA ASN A 155 -17.08 15.52 3.84
C ASN A 155 -16.88 14.00 3.80
N PHE A 156 -15.80 13.49 3.21
CA PHE A 156 -15.48 12.07 3.28
C PHE A 156 -14.81 11.75 4.62
N CYS A 157 -13.63 12.36 4.84
CA CYS A 157 -12.90 12.33 6.10
C CYS A 157 -12.04 13.58 6.17
N ALA A 158 -12.22 14.38 7.23
CA ALA A 158 -11.47 15.62 7.40
C ALA A 158 -9.96 15.33 7.53
N GLU A 159 -9.14 16.12 6.83
CA GLU A 159 -7.67 16.06 6.87
C GLU A 159 -7.07 14.68 6.51
N ILE A 160 -7.75 13.88 5.67
CA ILE A 160 -7.26 12.57 5.23
C ILE A 160 -5.90 12.69 4.48
N PRO A 161 -4.81 11.99 4.88
CA PRO A 161 -3.47 12.16 4.30
C PRO A 161 -3.28 11.68 2.87
N SER A 162 -3.96 10.59 2.49
CA SER A 162 -3.85 9.98 1.17
C SER A 162 -5.21 9.44 0.73
N ILE A 163 -5.42 9.47 -0.58
CA ILE A 163 -6.70 9.08 -1.18
C ILE A 163 -6.46 8.23 -2.40
N LEU A 164 -7.26 7.19 -2.54
CA LEU A 164 -7.39 6.39 -3.75
C LEU A 164 -8.82 6.50 -4.27
N ILE A 165 -8.96 6.84 -5.55
CA ILE A 165 -10.24 6.86 -6.26
C ILE A 165 -10.18 5.77 -7.32
N VAL A 166 -11.10 4.80 -7.22
CA VAL A 166 -11.16 3.66 -8.14
C VAL A 166 -12.54 3.63 -8.80
N PRO A 167 -12.63 3.89 -10.12
CA PRO A 167 -13.91 3.85 -10.81
C PRO A 167 -14.40 2.39 -10.89
N ILE A 168 -15.71 2.21 -10.72
CA ILE A 168 -16.40 0.92 -10.90
C ILE A 168 -17.00 0.89 -12.31
N ASN A 169 -17.76 1.93 -12.65
CA ASN A 169 -18.39 2.14 -13.94
C ASN A 169 -18.57 3.65 -14.21
N ASN A 170 -19.39 4.02 -15.19
CA ASN A 170 -19.64 5.43 -15.57
C ASN A 170 -20.49 6.23 -14.56
N LYS A 171 -20.96 5.61 -13.48
CA LYS A 171 -21.79 6.23 -12.43
C LYS A 171 -21.24 6.04 -11.02
N ALA A 172 -20.42 5.01 -10.82
CA ALA A 172 -19.97 4.56 -9.51
C ALA A 172 -18.45 4.54 -9.37
N PHE A 173 -17.98 4.82 -8.16
CA PHE A 173 -16.58 4.73 -7.77
C PHE A 173 -16.41 4.40 -6.29
N ILE A 174 -15.22 3.93 -5.96
CA ILE A 174 -14.76 3.65 -4.61
C ILE A 174 -13.76 4.75 -4.23
N LEU A 175 -13.99 5.39 -3.10
CA LEU A 175 -13.10 6.36 -2.48
C LEU A 175 -12.51 5.75 -1.22
N ILE A 176 -11.19 5.74 -1.11
CA ILE A 176 -10.48 5.11 0.00
C ILE A 176 -9.51 6.12 0.58
N GLY A 177 -9.60 6.34 1.88
CA GLY A 177 -8.72 7.22 2.63
C GLY A 177 -7.68 6.41 3.39
N GLY A 178 -6.41 6.80 3.34
CA GLY A 178 -5.32 6.14 4.03
C GLY A 178 -4.91 6.83 5.34
N TRP A 179 -4.32 6.06 6.27
CA TRP A 179 -3.84 6.56 7.56
C TRP A 179 -2.65 7.53 7.47
N SER A 180 -1.87 7.47 6.38
CA SER A 180 -0.67 8.28 6.20
C SER A 180 -0.41 8.58 4.72
N ALA A 181 0.47 9.54 4.45
CA ALA A 181 0.89 9.83 3.09
C ALA A 181 1.66 8.64 2.49
N LYS A 182 1.46 8.37 1.19
CA LYS A 182 2.10 7.29 0.42
C LYS A 182 1.91 5.89 1.02
N CYS A 183 0.78 5.63 1.67
CA CYS A 183 0.54 4.37 2.37
C CYS A 183 0.02 3.24 1.47
N PHE A 184 -0.55 3.55 0.29
CA PHE A 184 -1.04 2.54 -0.64
C PHE A 184 0.08 2.05 -1.57
N THR A 185 0.24 0.73 -1.64
CA THR A 185 1.19 0.06 -2.52
C THR A 185 0.57 -0.24 -3.89
N LYS A 186 1.39 -0.63 -4.87
CA LYS A 186 0.90 -1.11 -6.17
C LYS A 186 0.09 -2.40 -6.06
N SER A 187 0.38 -3.23 -5.06
CA SER A 187 -0.42 -4.43 -4.78
C SER A 187 -1.81 -4.05 -4.29
N ASP A 188 -1.91 -3.06 -3.40
CA ASP A 188 -3.20 -2.54 -2.90
C ASP A 188 -4.03 -1.96 -4.05
N GLU A 189 -3.42 -1.08 -4.87
CA GLU A 189 -4.07 -0.49 -6.04
C GLU A 189 -4.63 -1.58 -6.98
N LYS A 190 -3.83 -2.61 -7.29
CA LYS A 190 -4.22 -3.71 -8.16
C LYS A 190 -5.36 -4.54 -7.57
N TRP A 191 -5.28 -4.84 -6.28
CA TRP A 191 -6.30 -5.62 -5.59
C TRP A 191 -7.64 -4.89 -5.53
N ILE A 192 -7.63 -3.60 -5.16
CA ILE A 192 -8.83 -2.76 -5.12
C ILE A 192 -9.44 -2.61 -6.52
N ASN A 193 -8.61 -2.43 -7.56
CA ASN A 193 -9.08 -2.36 -8.94
C ASN A 193 -9.65 -3.69 -9.47
N ASN A 194 -9.19 -4.83 -8.96
CA ASN A 194 -9.82 -6.12 -9.29
C ASN A 194 -11.15 -6.29 -8.57
N TRP A 195 -11.23 -5.82 -7.33
CA TRP A 195 -12.48 -5.81 -6.59
C TRP A 195 -13.52 -4.89 -7.25
N SER A 196 -13.13 -3.70 -7.74
CA SER A 196 -14.06 -2.80 -8.47
C SER A 196 -14.66 -3.47 -9.71
N LYS A 197 -13.89 -4.28 -10.44
CA LYS A 197 -14.40 -5.09 -11.57
C LYS A 197 -15.42 -6.14 -11.11
N LYS A 198 -15.17 -6.80 -9.98
CA LYS A 198 -16.12 -7.76 -9.39
C LYS A 198 -17.43 -7.06 -8.99
N ILE A 199 -17.33 -5.91 -8.33
CA ILE A 199 -18.49 -5.08 -7.99
C ILE A 199 -19.26 -4.69 -9.24
N ASN A 200 -18.58 -4.25 -10.31
CA ASN A 200 -19.25 -3.85 -11.55
C ASN A 200 -20.08 -4.98 -12.15
N ASN A 201 -19.60 -6.22 -12.08
CA ASN A 201 -20.36 -7.39 -12.55
C ASN A 201 -21.63 -7.61 -11.71
N ILE A 202 -21.55 -7.39 -10.39
CA ILE A 202 -22.68 -7.54 -9.47
C ILE A 202 -23.69 -6.39 -9.68
N PHE A 203 -23.21 -5.16 -9.85
CA PHE A 203 -24.06 -4.00 -10.14
C PHE A 203 -24.81 -4.19 -11.47
N SER A 204 -24.10 -4.66 -12.51
CA SER A 204 -24.71 -4.93 -13.81
C SER A 204 -25.81 -6.00 -13.73
N LYS A 205 -25.60 -7.07 -12.94
CA LYS A 205 -26.62 -8.12 -12.71
C LYS A 205 -27.86 -7.59 -12.01
N ASN A 206 -27.67 -6.67 -11.06
CA ASN A 206 -28.73 -6.08 -10.25
C ASN A 206 -29.32 -4.78 -10.84
N LYS A 207 -28.88 -4.36 -12.03
CA LYS A 207 -29.28 -3.13 -12.74
C LYS A 207 -29.06 -1.85 -11.93
N ILE A 208 -27.92 -1.79 -11.23
CA ILE A 208 -27.45 -0.67 -10.39
C ILE A 208 -26.45 0.22 -11.14
#